data_AF-A0A1G7ISM0-F1
#
_entry.id   AF-A0A1G7ISM0-F1
#
_cell.length_a   1.000
_cell.length_b   1.000
_cell.length_c   1.000
_cell.angle_alpha   90.00
_cell.angle_beta   90.00
_cell.angle_gamma   90.00
#
_symmetry.space_group_name_H-M   'P 1'
#
loop_
_entity.id
_entity.type
_entity.pdbx_description
1 polymer ?
#
loop_
_entity_poly.entity_id
_entity_poly.type
_entity_poly.pdbx_seq_one_letter_code
_entity_poly.pdbx_strand_id
1 'polypeptide(L)'
;MKRTYIKFRCSIYEKKLLMKRAERAGISLSEYCRSSAFGNPVTERLTVEQLIHYKMLVKYKNNFTSIRNMFDRHNPKLASEVEKLADEIRQHLYNFKSIKK
;
A
#
# COMPACT_ATOMS: atom_id res chain seq x y z
N MET A 1 -29.52 -4.88 -11.66
CA MET A 1 -28.62 -5.12 -12.81
C MET A 1 -28.74 -3.96 -13.79
N LYS A 2 -27.65 -3.29 -14.17
CA LYS A 2 -27.68 -2.17 -15.14
C LYS A 2 -27.94 -2.76 -16.54
N ARG A 3 -28.92 -2.23 -17.29
CA ARG A 3 -29.43 -2.81 -18.56
C ARG A 3 -29.09 -2.01 -19.82
N THR A 4 -28.71 -0.74 -19.67
CA THR A 4 -28.36 0.14 -20.79
C THR A 4 -26.85 0.22 -20.98
N TYR A 5 -26.41 0.44 -22.22
CA TYR A 5 -25.00 0.52 -22.59
C TYR A 5 -24.66 1.86 -23.25
N ILE A 6 -23.41 2.31 -23.04
CA ILE A 6 -22.83 3.49 -23.68
C ILE A 6 -21.63 3.02 -24.48
N LYS A 7 -21.52 3.46 -25.74
CA LYS A 7 -20.38 3.18 -26.62
C LYS A 7 -19.78 4.51 -27.04
N PHE A 8 -18.47 4.65 -26.95
CA PHE A 8 -17.74 5.81 -27.45
C PHE A 8 -16.55 5.34 -28.29
N ARG A 9 -16.16 6.16 -29.27
CA ARG A 9 -14.99 5.91 -30.12
C ARG A 9 -13.73 6.25 -29.32
N CYS A 10 -12.71 5.44 -29.48
CA CYS A 10 -11.37 5.68 -28.95
C CYS A 10 -10.35 5.00 -29.85
N SER A 11 -9.13 5.52 -29.84
CA SER A 11 -7.96 4.88 -30.44
C SER A 11 -7.57 3.61 -29.68
N ILE A 12 -6.73 2.79 -30.33
CA ILE A 12 -6.20 1.55 -29.74
C ILE A 12 -5.42 1.85 -28.44
N TYR A 13 -4.65 2.95 -28.42
CA TYR A 13 -3.85 3.35 -27.27
C TYR A 13 -4.71 3.81 -26.10
N GLU A 14 -5.72 4.63 -26.35
CA GLU A 14 -6.67 5.07 -25.31
C GLU A 14 -7.39 3.89 -24.68
N LYS A 15 -7.85 2.93 -25.49
CA LYS A 15 -8.48 1.70 -24.98
C LYS A 15 -7.55 0.92 -24.06
N LYS A 16 -6.29 0.70 -24.47
CA LYS A 16 -5.29 0.00 -23.65
C LYS A 16 -4.99 0.76 -22.36
N LEU A 17 -4.88 2.08 -22.42
CA LEU A 17 -4.62 2.92 -21.26
C LEU A 17 -5.76 2.84 -20.24
N LEU A 18 -7.01 2.94 -20.69
CA LEU A 18 -8.18 2.80 -19.82
C LEU A 18 -8.25 1.42 -19.16
N MET A 19 -7.92 0.35 -19.90
CA MET A 19 -7.83 -0.99 -19.33
C MET A 19 -6.77 -1.08 -18.23
N LYS A 20 -5.57 -0.53 -18.46
CA LYS A 20 -4.49 -0.53 -17.46
C LYS A 20 -4.83 0.29 -16.22
N ARG A 21 -5.51 1.44 -16.38
CA ARG A 21 -5.95 2.25 -15.24
C ARG A 21 -7.06 1.54 -14.44
N ALA A 22 -8.01 0.89 -15.11
CA ALA A 22 -9.02 0.07 -14.45
C ALA A 22 -8.41 -1.10 -13.66
N GLU A 23 -7.42 -1.78 -14.25
CA GLU A 23 -6.64 -2.85 -13.59
C GLU A 23 -5.93 -2.35 -12.33
N ARG A 24 -5.24 -1.21 -12.40
CA ARG A 24 -4.58 -0.58 -11.24
C ARG A 24 -5.56 -0.18 -10.14
N ALA A 25 -6.75 0.30 -10.51
CA ALA A 25 -7.82 0.59 -9.57
C ALA A 25 -8.53 -0.68 -9.05
N GLY A 26 -8.27 -1.85 -9.65
CA GLY A 26 -8.88 -3.13 -9.29
C GLY A 26 -10.39 -3.18 -9.53
N ILE A 27 -10.88 -2.46 -10.54
CA ILE A 27 -12.30 -2.41 -10.94
C ILE A 27 -12.45 -2.70 -12.44
N SER A 28 -13.67 -3.05 -12.86
CA SER A 28 -13.93 -3.27 -14.30
C SER A 28 -13.77 -1.97 -15.10
N LEU A 29 -13.45 -2.09 -16.40
CA LEU A 29 -13.36 -0.95 -17.32
C LEU A 29 -14.62 -0.07 -17.31
N SER A 30 -15.79 -0.70 -17.32
CA SER A 30 -17.08 0.00 -17.30
C SER A 30 -17.31 0.76 -15.99
N GLU A 31 -16.84 0.21 -14.86
CA GLU A 31 -16.89 0.89 -13.57
C GLU A 31 -15.89 2.05 -13.52
N TYR A 32 -14.67 1.82 -14.02
CA TYR A 32 -13.63 2.85 -14.11
C TYR A 32 -14.08 4.07 -14.91
N CYS A 33 -14.61 3.87 -16.11
CA CYS A 33 -15.10 4.95 -16.96
C CYS A 33 -16.30 5.65 -16.31
N ARG A 34 -17.21 4.90 -15.68
CA ARG A 34 -18.38 5.47 -15.00
C ARG A 34 -17.97 6.34 -13.82
N SER A 35 -17.17 5.80 -12.90
CA SER A 35 -16.69 6.51 -11.71
C SER A 35 -15.89 7.75 -12.10
N SER A 36 -15.03 7.64 -13.12
CA SER A 36 -14.27 8.79 -13.63
C SER A 36 -15.19 9.87 -14.21
N ALA A 37 -16.22 9.50 -14.97
CA ALA A 37 -17.16 10.46 -15.56
C ALA A 37 -18.02 11.18 -14.51
N PHE A 38 -18.33 10.53 -13.39
CA PHE A 38 -19.05 11.13 -12.26
C PHE A 38 -18.14 11.84 -11.25
N GLY A 39 -16.82 11.92 -11.50
CA GLY A 39 -15.87 12.56 -10.58
C GLY A 39 -15.64 11.79 -9.28
N ASN A 40 -16.04 10.51 -9.20
CA ASN A 40 -15.76 9.68 -8.03
C ASN A 40 -14.25 9.40 -7.93
N PRO A 41 -13.68 9.37 -6.71
CA PRO A 41 -12.27 9.05 -6.54
C PRO A 41 -12.01 7.61 -7.00
N VAL A 42 -11.17 7.47 -8.02
CA VAL A 42 -10.68 6.16 -8.48
C VAL A 42 -9.26 6.00 -7.97
N THR A 43 -9.14 5.47 -6.76
CA THR A 43 -7.84 5.27 -6.11
C THR A 43 -7.17 4.03 -6.67
N GLU A 44 -5.90 4.14 -7.06
CA GLU A 44 -5.10 2.97 -7.40
C GLU A 44 -4.99 2.07 -6.16
N ARG A 45 -5.19 0.76 -6.34
CA ARG A 45 -4.97 -0.20 -5.27
C ARG A 45 -3.48 -0.25 -4.97
N LEU A 46 -3.16 -0.33 -3.68
CA LEU A 46 -1.82 -0.67 -3.26
C LEU A 46 -1.43 -2.02 -3.87
N THR A 47 -0.26 -2.08 -4.47
CA THR A 47 0.31 -3.34 -4.94
C THR A 47 0.57 -4.26 -3.74
N VAL A 48 0.74 -5.56 -4.00
CA VAL A 48 1.06 -6.53 -2.95
C VAL A 48 2.34 -6.12 -2.19
N GLU A 49 3.34 -5.62 -2.90
CA GLU A 49 4.58 -5.09 -2.33
C GLU A 49 4.32 -3.88 -1.43
N GLN A 50 3.54 -2.90 -1.92
CA GLN A 50 3.16 -1.73 -1.14
C GLN A 50 2.39 -2.11 0.13
N LEU A 51 1.51 -3.12 0.06
CA LEU A 51 0.79 -3.64 1.23
C LEU A 51 1.73 -4.28 2.26
N ILE A 52 2.74 -5.04 1.80
CA ILE A 52 3.76 -5.62 2.69
C ILE A 52 4.53 -4.52 3.41
N HIS A 53 5.00 -3.51 2.68
CA HIS A 53 5.71 -2.38 3.28
C HIS A 53 4.82 -1.58 4.23
N TYR A 54 3.56 -1.34 3.87
CA TYR A 54 2.60 -0.67 4.75
C TYR A 54 2.41 -1.42 6.07
N LYS A 55 2.20 -2.74 6.03
CA LYS A 55 2.07 -3.58 7.23
C LYS A 55 3.33 -3.52 8.11
N MET A 56 4.51 -3.54 7.50
CA MET A 56 5.78 -3.41 8.22
C MET A 56 5.90 -2.04 8.90
N LEU A 57 5.53 -0.95 8.24
CA LEU A 57 5.50 0.40 8.85
C LEU A 57 4.52 0.48 10.02
N VAL A 58 3.34 -0.14 9.91
CA VAL A 58 2.36 -0.21 11.02
C VAL A 58 2.96 -0.95 12.21
N LYS A 59 3.67 -2.07 12.00
CA LYS A 59 4.37 -2.80 13.07
C LYS A 59 5.37 -1.89 13.78
N TYR A 60 6.22 -1.18 13.04
CA TYR A 60 7.22 -0.29 13.66
C TYR A 60 6.61 0.87 14.40
N LYS A 61 5.57 1.53 13.86
CA LYS A 61 4.82 2.57 14.58
C LYS A 61 4.36 2.07 15.95
N ASN A 62 3.80 0.86 16.00
CA ASN A 62 3.32 0.27 17.25
C ASN A 62 4.47 -0.04 18.21
N ASN A 63 5.58 -0.59 17.72
CA ASN A 63 6.79 -0.83 18.52
C ASN A 63 7.35 0.48 19.11
N PHE A 64 7.47 1.55 18.32
CA PHE A 64 7.90 2.87 18.81
C PHE A 64 6.92 3.47 19.83
N THR A 65 5.61 3.28 19.63
CA THR A 65 4.60 3.71 20.60
C THR A 65 4.75 2.96 21.93
N SER A 66 5.03 1.65 21.88
CA SER A 66 5.29 0.82 23.06
C SER A 66 6.56 1.28 23.80
N ILE A 67 7.66 1.51 23.07
CA ILE A 67 8.93 2.03 23.61
C ILE A 67 8.72 3.38 24.28
N ARG A 68 8.00 4.31 23.65
CA ARG A 68 7.64 5.59 24.27
C ARG A 68 6.91 5.38 25.60
N ASN A 69 5.88 4.54 25.62
CA ASN A 69 5.12 4.27 26.84
C ASN A 69 5.98 3.62 27.94
N MET A 70 6.94 2.78 27.56
CA MET A 70 7.91 2.17 28.49
C MET A 70 8.88 3.21 29.06
N PHE A 71 9.34 4.16 28.23
CA PHE A 71 10.17 5.28 28.66
C PHE A 71 9.42 6.17 29.65
N ASP A 72 8.20 6.59 29.33
CA ASP A 72 7.37 7.43 30.20
C ASP A 72 7.12 6.78 31.58
N ARG A 73 7.05 5.44 31.63
CA ARG A 73 6.82 4.66 32.85
C ARG A 73 8.09 4.13 33.54
N HIS A 74 9.28 4.55 33.10
CA HIS A 74 10.56 4.09 33.65
C HIS A 74 10.69 2.56 33.70
N ASN A 75 10.20 1.88 32.66
CA ASN A 75 10.19 0.42 32.63
C ASN A 75 11.63 -0.11 32.45
N PRO A 76 12.12 -1.00 33.34
CA PRO A 76 13.48 -1.53 33.25
C PRO A 76 13.75 -2.37 31.99
N LYS A 77 12.70 -2.82 31.29
CA LYS A 77 12.82 -3.59 30.04
C LYS A 77 13.01 -2.75 28.79
N LEU A 78 13.00 -1.42 28.91
CA LEU A 78 13.09 -0.50 27.77
C LEU A 78 14.32 -0.79 26.88
N ALA A 79 15.49 -0.96 27.48
CA ALA A 79 16.74 -1.17 26.74
C ALA A 79 16.68 -2.43 25.86
N SER A 80 16.13 -3.53 26.38
CA SER A 80 15.99 -4.79 25.64
C SER A 80 14.99 -4.68 24.48
N GLU A 81 13.88 -3.98 24.67
CA GLU A 81 12.89 -3.77 23.59
C GLU A 81 13.41 -2.85 22.48
N VAL A 82 14.21 -1.84 22.83
CA VAL A 82 14.89 -0.97 21.85
C VAL A 82 15.92 -1.77 21.04
N GLU A 83 16.74 -2.59 21.70
CA GLU A 83 17.73 -3.45 21.04
C GLU A 83 17.05 -4.42 20.07
N LYS A 84 15.98 -5.09 20.53
CA LYS A 84 15.18 -5.99 19.68
C LYS A 84 14.59 -5.28 18.47
N LEU A 85 14.05 -4.06 18.63
CA LEU A 85 13.54 -3.28 17.51
C LEU A 85 14.65 -2.93 16.50
N ALA A 86 15.83 -2.53 17.01
CA ALA A 86 16.98 -2.23 16.16
C ALA A 86 17.44 -3.46 15.37
N ASP A 87 17.44 -4.64 15.99
CA ASP A 87 17.76 -5.91 15.33
C ASP A 87 16.73 -6.29 14.26
N GLU A 88 15.43 -6.16 14.54
CA GLU A 88 14.37 -6.37 13.54
C GLU A 88 14.60 -5.46 12.32
N ILE A 89 14.84 -4.17 12.54
CA ILE A 89 15.10 -3.22 11.45
C ILE A 89 16.37 -3.62 10.68
N ARG A 90 17.44 -4.01 11.36
CA ARG A 90 18.69 -4.45 10.72
C ARG A 90 18.48 -5.66 9.82
N GLN A 91 17.71 -6.66 10.29
CA GLN A 91 17.36 -7.84 9.50
C GLN A 91 16.55 -7.47 8.26
N HIS A 92 15.56 -6.60 8.42
CA HIS A 92 14.79 -6.09 7.28
C HIS A 92 15.69 -5.36 6.28
N LEU A 93 16.61 -4.51 6.72
CA LEU A 93 17.57 -3.80 5.86
C LEU A 93 18.58 -4.72 5.17
N TYR A 94 19.03 -5.78 5.84
CA TYR A 94 19.93 -6.78 5.24
C TYR A 94 19.29 -7.48 4.05
N ASN A 95 18.02 -7.87 4.19
CA ASN A 95 17.26 -8.49 3.11
C ASN A 95 17.10 -7.57 1.88
N PHE A 96 17.09 -6.25 2.05
CA PHE A 96 17.11 -5.32 0.91
C PHE A 96 18.48 -5.22 0.24
N LYS A 97 19.58 -5.44 0.98
CA LYS A 97 20.94 -5.38 0.44
C LYS A 97 21.31 -6.63 -0.34
N SER A 98 20.77 -7.80 0.03
CA SER A 98 21.03 -9.08 -0.67
C SER A 98 20.30 -9.19 -2.01
N ILE A 99 19.23 -8.42 -2.25
CA ILE A 99 18.48 -8.40 -3.53
C ILE A 99 19.24 -7.64 -4.64
N LYS A 100 20.28 -6.86 -4.30
CA LYS A 100 21.09 -6.08 -5.26
C LYS A 100 22.33 -6.81 -5.79
N LYS A 101 22.45 -8.12 -5.61
CA LYS A 101 23.52 -8.96 -6.17
C LYS A 101 22.92 -9.98 -7.13
#